data_AF-A0A1X9XTV3-F1
#
_entry.id   AF-A0A1X9XTV3-F1
#
_cell.length_a   1.000
_cell.length_b   1.000
_cell.length_c   1.000
_cell.angle_alpha   90.00
_cell.angle_beta   90.00
_cell.angle_gamma   90.00
#
_symmetry.space_group_name_H-M   'P 1'
#
loop_
_entity.id
_entity.type
_entity.pdbx_description
1 polymer ?
#
loop_
_entity_poly.entity_id
_entity_poly.type
_entity_poly.pdbx_seq_one_letter_code
_entity_poly.pdbx_strand_id
1 'polypeptide(L)'
;NVKETGGQTPHPGRGANFVHPEFGPVWATSHLGDESVALIGTDPEGHKDQAWKIVDSFPALGGGSLFIKTHPKSDQVSATVLY
;
A
#
# COMPACT_ATOMS: atom_id res chain seq x y z
N ASN A 1 -5.23 1.07 -19.53
CA ASN A 1 -5.93 1.74 -18.41
C ASN A 1 -5.08 1.63 -17.17
N VAL A 2 -4.24 2.64 -16.91
CA VAL A 2 -3.55 2.78 -15.61
C VAL A 2 -4.62 3.23 -14.61
N LYS A 3 -4.85 2.44 -13.56
CA LYS A 3 -5.68 2.87 -12.44
C LYS A 3 -4.75 3.61 -11.48
N GLU A 4 -4.95 4.92 -11.38
CA GLU A 4 -4.26 5.77 -10.39
C GLU A 4 -4.60 5.27 -8.98
N THR A 5 -3.64 5.34 -8.05
CA THR A 5 -3.77 4.88 -6.65
C THR A 5 -4.83 5.62 -5.84
N GLY A 6 -5.47 6.63 -6.43
CA GLY A 6 -6.53 7.42 -5.79
C GLY A 6 -6.01 8.50 -4.84
N GLY A 7 -4.71 8.51 -4.54
CA GLY A 7 -4.07 9.51 -3.69
C GLY A 7 -3.13 10.46 -4.42
N GLN A 8 -2.98 11.68 -3.90
CA GLN A 8 -2.10 12.72 -4.45
C GLN A 8 -0.63 12.42 -4.13
N THR A 9 0.20 12.28 -5.17
CA THR A 9 1.66 12.07 -5.07
C THR A 9 2.04 10.83 -4.22
N PRO A 10 1.95 9.62 -4.79
CA PRO A 10 2.40 8.41 -4.11
C PRO A 10 3.90 8.49 -3.80
N HIS A 11 4.27 8.23 -2.55
CA HIS A 11 5.67 8.29 -2.08
C HIS A 11 6.02 7.05 -1.24
N PRO A 12 6.21 5.89 -1.89
CA PRO A 12 6.40 4.62 -1.18
C PRO A 12 7.75 4.44 -0.49
N GLY A 13 8.80 5.13 -0.94
CA GLY A 13 10.16 4.63 -0.73
C GLY A 13 10.34 3.26 -1.40
N ARG A 14 10.59 2.20 -0.63
CA ARG A 14 10.55 0.79 -1.13
C ARG A 14 9.14 0.17 -1.06
N GLY A 15 8.21 0.82 -0.35
CA GLY A 15 6.90 0.28 0.00
C GLY A 15 6.97 -0.87 1.00
N ALA A 16 5.81 -1.46 1.30
CA ALA A 16 5.65 -2.54 2.28
C ALA A 16 4.95 -3.75 1.64
N ASN A 17 5.58 -4.93 1.70
CA ASN A 17 4.99 -6.17 1.21
C ASN A 17 4.50 -7.02 2.38
N PHE A 18 3.27 -7.52 2.30
CA PHE A 18 2.69 -8.45 3.28
C PHE A 18 1.58 -9.29 2.64
N VAL A 19 1.07 -10.28 3.38
CA VAL A 19 -0.06 -11.12 2.94
C VAL A 19 -1.32 -10.57 3.58
N HIS A 20 -2.24 -10.05 2.77
CA HIS A 20 -3.57 -9.64 3.21
C HIS A 20 -4.47 -10.87 3.39
N PRO A 21 -5.26 -10.97 4.47
CA PRO A 21 -6.12 -12.14 4.73
C PRO A 21 -7.12 -12.45 3.61
N GLU A 22 -7.62 -11.42 2.91
CA GLU A 22 -8.60 -11.55 1.83
C GLU A 22 -7.99 -11.48 0.42
N PHE A 23 -6.92 -10.69 0.24
CA PHE A 23 -6.40 -10.36 -1.09
C PHE A 23 -5.09 -11.09 -1.44
N GLY A 24 -4.54 -11.88 -0.50
CA GLY A 24 -3.26 -12.55 -0.69
C GLY A 24 -2.08 -11.56 -0.65
N PRO A 25 -0.96 -11.88 -1.33
CA PRO A 25 0.21 -11.00 -1.37
C PRO A 25 -0.11 -9.62 -1.97
N VAL A 26 0.20 -8.57 -1.20
CA VAL A 26 0.02 -7.17 -1.58
C VAL A 26 1.28 -6.35 -1.34
N TRP A 27 1.42 -5.28 -2.12
CA TRP A 27 2.36 -4.18 -1.89
C TRP A 27 1.59 -2.91 -1.55
N ALA A 28 2.05 -2.21 -0.50
CA ALA A 28 1.42 -0.99 -0.02
C ALA A 28 2.28 0.25 -0.27
N THR A 29 1.61 1.36 -0.60
CA THR A 29 2.20 2.71 -0.72
C THR A 29 1.38 3.73 0.05
N SER A 30 2.05 4.68 0.69
CA SER A 30 1.44 5.90 1.23
C SER A 30 1.53 7.05 0.22
N HIS A 31 0.80 8.13 0.49
CA HIS A 31 0.78 9.34 -0.33
C HIS A 31 1.28 10.55 0.47
N LEU A 32 1.91 11.51 -0.23
CA LEU A 32 2.34 12.78 0.36
C LEU A 32 1.20 13.80 0.38
N GLY A 33 0.42 13.86 -0.69
CA GLY A 33 -0.60 14.88 -0.89
C GLY A 33 -1.92 14.60 -0.17
N ASP A 34 -2.09 13.39 0.38
CA ASP A 34 -3.21 13.04 1.26
C ASP A 34 -2.85 11.87 2.18
N GLU A 35 -3.80 11.50 3.02
CA GLU A 35 -3.66 10.49 4.06
C GLU A 35 -3.87 9.04 3.58
N SER A 36 -4.07 8.81 2.28
CA SER A 36 -4.42 7.47 1.80
C SER A 36 -3.23 6.51 1.77
N VAL A 37 -3.50 5.25 2.08
CA VAL A 37 -2.64 4.10 1.84
C VAL A 37 -3.34 3.19 0.84
N ALA A 38 -2.69 2.93 -0.30
CA ALA A 38 -3.20 2.04 -1.33
C ALA A 38 -2.52 0.67 -1.26
N LEU A 39 -3.32 -0.40 -1.41
CA LEU A 39 -2.85 -1.78 -1.51
C LEU A 39 -2.98 -2.26 -2.96
N ILE A 40 -1.89 -2.81 -3.50
CA ILE A 40 -1.83 -3.38 -4.85
C ILE A 40 -1.56 -4.87 -4.76
N GLY A 41 -2.37 -5.69 -5.43
CA GLY A 41 -2.15 -7.15 -5.50
C GLY A 41 -0.90 -7.51 -6.32
N THR A 42 -0.08 -8.44 -5.82
CA THR A 42 1.23 -8.79 -6.45
C THR A 42 1.38 -10.26 -6.81
N ASP A 43 0.31 -11.05 -6.72
CA ASP A 43 0.35 -12.49 -7.00
C ASP A 43 -0.48 -12.88 -8.25
N PRO A 44 0.13 -12.86 -9.45
CA PRO A 44 -0.56 -13.23 -10.69
C PRO A 44 -0.79 -14.74 -10.84
N GLU A 45 -0.30 -15.59 -9.95
CA GLU A 45 -0.48 -17.04 -10.05
C GLU A 45 -1.62 -17.51 -9.16
N GLY A 46 -1.61 -17.14 -7.88
CA GLY A 46 -2.62 -17.51 -6.88
C GLY A 46 -3.81 -16.54 -6.81
N HIS A 47 -3.62 -15.27 -7.19
CA HIS A 47 -4.60 -14.18 -7.03
C HIS A 47 -4.77 -13.36 -8.33
N LYS A 48 -5.01 -14.08 -9.44
CA LYS A 48 -5.08 -13.52 -10.81
C LYS A 48 -6.02 -12.33 -10.95
N ASP A 49 -7.17 -12.38 -10.28
CA ASP A 49 -8.18 -11.33 -10.39
C ASP A 49 -7.75 -10.04 -9.67
N GLN A 50 -6.90 -10.14 -8.66
CA GLN A 50 -6.36 -9.03 -7.87
C GLN A 50 -5.02 -8.50 -8.40
N ALA A 51 -4.26 -9.31 -9.14
CA ALA A 51 -2.91 -8.97 -9.56
C ALA A 51 -2.84 -7.66 -10.36
N TRP A 52 -1.91 -6.79 -9.95
CA TRP A 52 -1.61 -5.49 -10.55
C TRP A 52 -2.76 -4.48 -10.52
N LYS A 53 -3.73 -4.69 -9.62
CA LYS A 53 -4.84 -3.77 -9.36
C LYS A 53 -4.75 -3.25 -7.94
N ILE A 54 -5.26 -2.04 -7.73
CA ILE A 54 -5.58 -1.56 -6.39
C ILE A 54 -6.71 -2.42 -5.86
N VAL A 55 -6.46 -3.11 -4.76
CA VAL A 55 -7.42 -4.00 -4.10
C VAL A 55 -8.10 -3.31 -2.93
N ASP A 56 -7.43 -2.31 -2.33
CA ASP A 56 -7.98 -1.50 -1.25
C ASP A 56 -7.30 -0.13 -1.18
N SER A 57 -7.99 0.85 -0.58
CA SER A 57 -7.45 2.16 -0.24
C SER A 57 -8.15 2.70 1.01
N PHE A 58 -7.36 3.04 2.03
CA PHE A 58 -7.88 3.49 3.33
C PHE A 58 -7.05 4.66 3.88
N PRO A 59 -7.64 5.53 4.72
CA PRO A 59 -6.93 6.64 5.35
C PRO A 59 -5.99 6.15 6.47
N ALA A 60 -4.85 6.82 6.61
CA ALA A 60 -3.87 6.66 7.69
C ALA A 60 -3.83 7.92 8.58
N LEU A 61 -2.72 8.18 9.27
CA LEU A 61 -2.60 9.24 10.28
C LEU A 61 -2.62 10.69 9.73
N GLY A 62 -2.52 10.88 8.41
CA GLY A 62 -2.51 12.19 7.77
C GLY A 62 -1.64 12.21 6.50
N GLY A 63 -1.75 13.29 5.72
CA GLY A 63 -0.85 13.55 4.58
C GLY A 63 0.59 13.81 5.01
N GLY A 64 1.54 13.68 4.07
CA GLY A 64 2.97 13.86 4.34
C GLY A 64 3.71 12.59 4.79
N SER A 65 3.13 11.41 4.59
CA SER A 65 3.82 10.15 4.87
C SER A 65 4.95 9.92 3.86
N LEU A 66 6.18 9.74 4.38
CA LEU A 66 7.37 9.54 3.56
C LEU A 66 7.74 8.06 3.37
N PHE A 67 7.40 7.23 4.35
CA PHE A 67 7.76 5.82 4.37
C PHE A 67 6.61 4.97 4.91
N ILE A 68 6.34 3.86 4.23
CA ILE A 68 5.56 2.74 4.74
C ILE A 68 6.49 1.52 4.89
N LYS A 69 6.37 0.79 5.99
CA LYS A 69 7.24 -0.35 6.30
C LYS A 69 6.53 -1.46 7.04
N THR A 70 6.96 -2.69 6.79
CA THR A 70 6.60 -3.90 7.53
C THR A 70 7.78 -4.89 7.51
N HIS A 71 7.61 -6.06 8.14
CA HIS A 71 8.59 -7.14 8.17
C HIS A 71 7.89 -8.51 8.16
N PRO A 72 8.40 -9.55 7.48
CA PRO A 72 7.73 -10.87 7.41
C PRO A 72 7.46 -11.59 8.74
N LYS A 73 8.07 -11.13 9.84
CA LYS A 73 7.86 -11.66 11.21
C LYS A 73 7.07 -10.70 12.10
N SER A 74 6.39 -9.72 11.49
CA SER A 74 5.61 -8.69 12.18
C SER A 74 4.19 -8.71 11.64
N ASP A 75 3.22 -8.65 12.53
CA ASP A 75 1.80 -8.51 12.16
C ASP A 75 1.39 -7.03 12.01
N GLN A 76 2.36 -6.12 12.08
CA GLN A 76 2.16 -4.67 11.99
C GLN A 76 2.69 -4.09 10.68
N VAL A 77 1.92 -3.15 10.13
CA VAL A 77 2.32 -2.23 9.05
C VAL A 77 2.34 -0.82 9.63
N SER A 78 3.41 -0.07 9.41
CA SER A 78 3.58 1.29 9.93
C SER A 78 3.81 2.28 8.80
N ALA A 79 3.16 3.44 8.88
CA ALA A 79 3.39 4.59 8.03
C ALA A 79 3.94 5.75 8.88
N THR A 80 5.05 6.36 8.46
CA THR A 80 5.70 7.46 9.18
C THR A 80 5.49 8.77 8.44
N VAL A 81 4.88 9.74 9.15
CA VAL A 81 4.81 11.15 8.77
C VAL A 81 5.98 11.86 9.45
N LEU A 82 6.85 12.52 8.68
CA LEU A 82 7.81 13.48 9.23
C LEU A 82 7.22 14.86 9.01
N TYR A 83 6.97 15.59 10.10
CA TYR A 83 6.65 17.02 10.06
C TYR A 83 7.94 17.83 9.92
#